data_AF-A0ABC8LLR0-F1
#
_entry.id   AF-A0ABC8LLR0-F1
#
_cell.length_a   1.000
_cell.length_b   1.000
_cell.length_c   1.000
_cell.angle_alpha   90.00
_cell.angle_beta   90.00
_cell.angle_gamma   90.00
#
_symmetry.space_group_name_H-M   'P 1'
#
loop_
_entity.id
_entity.type
_entity.pdbx_description
1 polymer ?
#
loop_
_entity_poly.entity_id
_entity_poly.type
_entity_poly.pdbx_seq_one_letter_code
_entity_poly.pdbx_strand_id
1 'polypeptide(L)'
;MGQIPRSIGNIKYLQEVLFLNNKLTGCLPYQTRKLNRATVFDVGNNQLTGPVPYSFGCLDMMEQLILARNEFYGTIPEIVCEISCPKNLSLSYNYFTQVGPKCRKLIKRNILDVRMNCILDLPNQKTPTECANFFMRRQTCPNSKSMFRIPCGKNPSRVMDQEHLEVKETQASSPVSYGALNQAGIWNR
;
A
#
# COMPACT_ATOMS: atom_id res chain seq x y z
N MET A 1 -12.41 -20.03 -1.31
CA MET A 1 -11.64 -18.95 -0.64
C MET A 1 -10.18 -19.28 -0.83
N GLY A 2 -9.32 -18.30 -1.13
CA GLY A 2 -7.95 -18.61 -1.50
C GLY A 2 -7.10 -17.36 -1.69
N GLN A 3 -5.80 -17.57 -1.83
CA GLN A 3 -4.83 -16.54 -2.14
C GLN A 3 -4.65 -16.42 -3.65
N ILE A 4 -4.17 -15.27 -4.12
CA ILE A 4 -3.67 -15.17 -5.50
C ILE A 4 -2.44 -16.08 -5.61
N PRO A 5 -2.45 -17.07 -6.51
CA PRO A 5 -1.37 -18.04 -6.57
C PRO A 5 -0.09 -17.41 -7.10
N ARG A 6 1.06 -17.82 -6.55
CA ARG A 6 2.38 -17.35 -7.01
C ARG A 6 2.65 -17.65 -8.49
N SER A 7 1.98 -18.66 -9.04
CA SER A 7 2.07 -19.04 -10.45
C SER A 7 1.51 -17.98 -11.41
N ILE A 8 0.77 -16.97 -10.94
CA ILE A 8 0.29 -15.87 -11.78
C ILE A 8 1.44 -15.19 -12.55
N GLY A 9 2.61 -15.07 -11.90
CA GLY A 9 3.79 -14.48 -12.53
C GLY A 9 4.41 -15.33 -13.65
N ASN A 10 3.91 -16.55 -13.91
CA ASN A 10 4.39 -17.38 -15.03
C ASN A 10 3.64 -17.09 -16.33
N ILE A 11 2.56 -16.31 -16.30
CA ILE A 11 1.74 -15.98 -17.47
C ILE A 11 2.38 -14.78 -18.18
N LYS A 12 3.23 -15.05 -19.18
CA LYS A 12 4.09 -14.05 -19.85
C LYS A 12 3.34 -12.95 -20.62
N TYR A 13 2.11 -13.23 -21.04
CA TYR A 13 1.34 -12.39 -21.96
C TYR A 13 0.07 -11.81 -21.32
N LEU A 14 -0.03 -11.87 -19.99
CA LEU A 14 -1.19 -11.35 -19.28
C LEU A 14 -1.26 -9.83 -19.43
N GLN A 15 -2.36 -9.34 -19.98
CA GLN A 15 -2.63 -7.91 -20.16
C GLN A 15 -3.54 -7.37 -19.07
N GLU A 16 -4.56 -8.15 -18.70
CA GLU A 16 -5.55 -7.73 -17.71
C GLU A 16 -5.67 -8.79 -16.61
N VAL A 17 -5.67 -8.32 -15.37
CA VAL A 17 -5.96 -9.13 -14.19
C VAL A 17 -7.20 -8.54 -13.53
N LEU A 18 -8.33 -9.24 -13.64
CA LEU A 18 -9.62 -8.81 -13.09
C LEU A 18 -10.09 -9.84 -12.06
N PHE A 19 -9.83 -9.57 -10.79
CA PHE A 19 -10.28 -10.40 -9.65
C PHE A 19 -11.21 -9.65 -8.69
N LEU A 20 -11.70 -8.49 -9.11
CA LEU A 20 -12.62 -7.68 -8.32
C LEU A 20 -13.87 -8.43 -7.86
N ASN A 21 -14.45 -8.01 -6.73
CA ASN A 21 -15.68 -8.56 -6.14
C ASN A 21 -15.60 -10.05 -5.79
N ASN A 22 -14.53 -10.45 -5.13
CA ASN A 22 -14.32 -11.82 -4.68
C ASN A 22 -14.07 -11.87 -3.17
N LYS A 23 -13.80 -13.07 -2.67
CA LYS A 23 -13.38 -13.32 -1.28
C LYS A 23 -11.93 -13.81 -1.24
N LEU A 24 -11.05 -13.20 -2.04
CA LEU A 24 -9.63 -13.49 -2.02
C LEU A 24 -9.00 -12.94 -0.75
N THR A 25 -8.03 -13.67 -0.22
CA THR A 25 -7.39 -13.40 1.09
C THR A 25 -5.87 -13.46 0.96
N GLY A 26 -5.17 -13.08 2.02
CA GLY A 26 -3.70 -13.12 2.05
C GLY A 26 -3.06 -12.00 1.25
N CYS A 27 -1.77 -12.12 1.01
CA CYS A 27 -0.98 -11.02 0.44
C CYS A 27 -0.79 -11.14 -1.06
N LEU A 28 -0.57 -10.01 -1.72
CA LEU A 28 -0.15 -9.98 -3.13
C LEU A 28 1.19 -10.74 -3.26
N PRO A 29 1.28 -11.77 -4.12
CA PRO A 29 2.52 -12.52 -4.26
C PRO A 29 3.57 -11.65 -4.97
N TYR A 30 4.81 -11.65 -4.47
CA TYR A 30 5.93 -10.95 -5.11
C TYR A 30 6.09 -11.26 -6.62
N GLN A 31 5.65 -12.45 -7.04
CA GLN A 31 5.67 -12.90 -8.43
C GLN A 31 4.80 -12.04 -9.37
N THR A 32 3.85 -11.23 -8.87
CA THR A 32 3.10 -10.27 -9.70
C THR A 32 4.00 -9.29 -10.43
N ARG A 33 5.22 -9.06 -9.94
CA ARG A 33 6.26 -8.30 -10.65
C ARG A 33 6.49 -8.75 -12.10
N LYS A 34 6.31 -10.04 -12.38
CA LYS A 34 6.57 -10.60 -13.71
C LYS A 34 5.48 -10.24 -14.73
N LEU A 35 4.39 -9.60 -14.31
CA LEU A 35 3.29 -9.18 -15.16
C LEU A 35 3.63 -7.87 -15.91
N ASN A 36 4.80 -7.81 -16.53
CA ASN A 36 5.33 -6.59 -17.16
C ASN A 36 4.54 -6.11 -18.40
N ARG A 37 3.65 -6.95 -18.93
CA ARG A 37 2.72 -6.61 -20.02
C ARG A 37 1.32 -6.23 -19.54
N ALA A 38 1.07 -6.30 -18.23
CA ALA A 38 -0.23 -5.96 -17.69
C ALA A 38 -0.48 -4.45 -17.77
N THR A 39 -1.63 -4.08 -18.32
CA THR A 39 -2.15 -2.72 -18.41
C THR A 39 -3.23 -2.47 -17.36
N VAL A 40 -3.94 -3.52 -16.94
CA VAL A 40 -4.98 -3.47 -15.91
C VAL A 40 -4.72 -4.51 -14.82
N PHE A 41 -4.71 -4.07 -13.57
CA PHE A 41 -4.69 -4.92 -12.39
C PHE A 41 -5.75 -4.45 -11.40
N ASP A 42 -6.89 -5.14 -11.39
CA ASP A 42 -8.01 -4.87 -10.52
C ASP A 42 -8.28 -6.06 -9.59
N VAL A 43 -8.03 -5.85 -8.30
CA VAL A 43 -8.35 -6.78 -7.21
C VAL A 43 -9.30 -6.14 -6.20
N GLY A 44 -10.05 -5.12 -6.63
CA GLY A 44 -10.91 -4.34 -5.76
C GLY A 44 -12.00 -5.17 -5.08
N ASN A 45 -12.43 -4.75 -3.90
CA ASN A 45 -13.50 -5.41 -3.16
C ASN A 45 -13.19 -6.90 -2.87
N ASN A 46 -12.11 -7.12 -2.12
CA ASN A 46 -11.62 -8.41 -1.63
C ASN A 46 -11.19 -8.29 -0.15
N GLN A 47 -10.54 -9.33 0.38
CA GLN A 47 -9.96 -9.36 1.75
C GLN A 47 -8.43 -9.53 1.67
N LEU A 48 -7.80 -8.96 0.64
CA LEU A 48 -6.34 -9.01 0.48
C LEU A 48 -5.69 -8.08 1.50
N THR A 49 -4.55 -8.48 2.05
CA THR A 49 -3.84 -7.75 3.10
C THR A 49 -2.35 -7.63 2.81
N GLY A 50 -1.62 -6.94 3.67
CA GLY A 50 -0.19 -6.73 3.55
C GLY A 50 0.21 -5.37 2.98
N PRO A 51 1.52 -5.11 2.88
CA PRO A 51 2.03 -3.99 2.12
C PRO A 51 1.91 -4.22 0.61
N VAL A 52 1.84 -3.13 -0.15
CA VAL A 52 1.99 -3.19 -1.61
C VAL A 52 3.47 -3.47 -1.92
N PRO A 53 3.80 -4.53 -2.70
CA PRO A 53 5.18 -4.82 -3.04
C PRO A 53 5.80 -3.69 -3.87
N TYR A 54 7.02 -3.25 -3.53
CA TYR A 54 7.77 -2.23 -4.28
C TYR A 54 7.99 -2.62 -5.74
N SER A 55 7.96 -3.93 -6.02
CA SER A 55 8.04 -4.46 -7.37
C SER A 55 6.89 -4.06 -8.29
N PHE A 56 5.77 -3.54 -7.78
CA PHE A 56 4.70 -2.96 -8.60
C PHE A 56 5.18 -1.75 -9.40
N GLY A 57 6.20 -1.05 -8.90
CA GLY A 57 6.88 -0.01 -9.66
C GLY A 57 7.60 -0.51 -10.92
N CYS A 58 7.71 -1.82 -11.15
CA CYS A 58 8.27 -2.42 -12.36
C CYS A 58 7.22 -2.73 -13.44
N LEU A 59 5.94 -2.43 -13.20
CA LEU A 59 4.86 -2.69 -14.13
C LEU A 59 4.71 -1.48 -15.06
N ASP A 60 5.69 -1.27 -15.94
CA ASP A 60 5.82 -0.03 -16.72
C ASP A 60 4.70 0.18 -17.76
N MET A 61 3.95 -0.88 -18.11
CA MET A 61 2.78 -0.82 -18.99
C MET A 61 1.46 -0.59 -18.24
N MET A 62 1.50 -0.52 -16.90
CA MET A 62 0.29 -0.42 -16.08
C MET A 62 -0.39 0.93 -16.27
N GLU A 63 -1.67 0.88 -16.65
CA GLU A 63 -2.52 2.06 -16.83
C GLU A 63 -3.55 2.18 -15.71
N GLN A 64 -4.06 1.04 -15.23
CA GLN A 64 -5.09 0.97 -14.20
C GLN A 64 -4.68 0.00 -13.10
N LEU A 65 -4.51 0.52 -11.88
CA LEU A 65 -4.22 -0.26 -10.69
C LEU A 65 -5.27 0.02 -9.62
N ILE A 66 -6.16 -0.94 -9.42
CA ILE A 66 -7.29 -0.84 -8.50
C ILE A 66 -7.11 -1.85 -7.38
N LEU A 67 -6.67 -1.36 -6.22
CA LEU A 67 -6.51 -2.13 -4.98
C LEU A 67 -7.59 -1.76 -3.94
N ALA A 68 -8.58 -0.96 -4.34
CA ALA A 68 -9.54 -0.37 -3.43
C ALA A 68 -10.39 -1.41 -2.69
N ARG A 69 -10.87 -1.08 -1.48
CA ARG A 69 -11.74 -1.94 -0.66
C ARG A 69 -11.07 -3.29 -0.38
N ASN A 70 -9.95 -3.23 0.32
CA ASN A 70 -9.18 -4.38 0.80
C ASN A 70 -8.65 -4.05 2.21
N GLU A 71 -7.71 -4.86 2.70
CA GLU A 71 -7.03 -4.72 3.99
C GLU A 71 -5.53 -4.45 3.82
N PHE A 72 -5.13 -3.77 2.75
CA PHE A 72 -3.72 -3.38 2.53
C PHE A 72 -3.29 -2.31 3.52
N TYR A 73 -2.03 -2.34 3.95
CA TYR A 73 -1.52 -1.45 5.01
C TYR A 73 -0.05 -1.05 4.83
N GLY A 74 0.41 -0.13 5.69
CA GLY A 74 1.77 0.40 5.67
C GLY A 74 1.91 1.61 4.73
N THR A 75 3.14 1.85 4.27
CA THR A 75 3.46 2.97 3.37
C THR A 75 3.14 2.60 1.92
N ILE A 76 2.52 3.51 1.18
CA ILE A 76 2.37 3.37 -0.28
C ILE A 76 3.74 3.64 -0.91
N PRO A 77 4.37 2.66 -1.60
CA PRO A 77 5.69 2.85 -2.17
C PRO A 77 5.68 3.92 -3.26
N GLU A 78 6.57 4.91 -3.16
CA GLU A 78 6.66 6.01 -4.14
C GLU A 78 6.82 5.53 -5.57
N ILE A 79 7.53 4.41 -5.76
CA ILE A 79 7.77 3.79 -7.06
C ILE A 79 6.48 3.32 -7.76
N VAL A 80 5.40 3.05 -7.01
CA VAL A 80 4.07 2.74 -7.58
C VAL A 80 3.46 3.98 -8.23
N CYS A 81 3.77 5.16 -7.70
CA CYS A 81 3.33 6.46 -8.23
C CYS A 81 4.27 6.99 -9.33
N GLU A 82 5.27 6.21 -9.74
CA GLU A 82 6.24 6.51 -10.80
C GLU A 82 6.05 5.66 -12.06
N ILE A 83 5.03 4.80 -12.11
CA ILE A 83 4.71 4.07 -13.32
C ILE A 83 4.38 5.05 -14.46
N SER A 84 4.72 4.68 -15.69
CA SER A 84 4.87 5.65 -16.79
C SER A 84 3.56 6.32 -17.24
N CYS A 85 2.40 5.66 -17.07
CA CYS A 85 1.12 6.11 -17.64
C CYS A 85 -0.13 5.80 -16.77
N PRO A 86 -0.19 6.20 -15.48
CA PRO A 86 -1.37 5.92 -14.66
C PRO A 86 -2.55 6.76 -15.16
N LYS A 87 -3.58 6.08 -15.68
CA LYS A 87 -4.88 6.69 -16.00
C LYS A 87 -5.78 6.69 -14.77
N ASN A 88 -5.74 5.62 -13.99
CA ASN A 88 -6.59 5.46 -12.81
C ASN A 88 -5.87 4.63 -11.73
N LEU A 89 -5.56 5.25 -10.59
CA LEU A 89 -5.01 4.56 -9.43
C LEU A 89 -5.99 4.69 -8.27
N SER A 90 -6.43 3.56 -7.73
CA SER A 90 -7.30 3.57 -6.57
C SER A 90 -6.78 2.64 -5.49
N LEU A 91 -6.37 3.25 -4.39
CA LEU A 91 -5.92 2.61 -3.15
C LEU A 91 -6.89 2.89 -2.00
N SER A 92 -8.08 3.44 -2.30
CA SER A 92 -9.05 3.87 -1.30
C SER A 92 -9.66 2.70 -0.53
N TYR A 93 -10.20 2.97 0.66
CA TYR A 93 -10.80 1.94 1.53
C TYR A 93 -9.81 0.81 1.87
N ASN A 94 -8.66 1.19 2.42
CA ASN A 94 -7.61 0.30 2.93
C ASN A 94 -7.12 0.84 4.30
N TYR A 95 -5.93 0.45 4.74
CA TYR A 95 -5.31 0.89 6.00
C TYR A 95 -3.87 1.42 5.77
N PHE A 96 -3.63 2.07 4.63
CA PHE A 96 -2.34 2.73 4.40
C PHE A 96 -2.14 3.88 5.38
N THR A 97 -0.92 4.05 5.88
CA THR A 97 -0.59 5.03 6.93
C THR A 97 0.22 6.21 6.42
N GLN A 98 0.92 6.03 5.29
CA GLN A 98 1.87 7.01 4.76
C GLN A 98 1.86 7.05 3.24
N VAL A 99 2.10 8.25 2.70
CA VAL A 99 2.31 8.53 1.27
C VAL A 99 3.44 9.55 1.11
N GLY A 100 4.30 9.31 0.13
CA GLY A 100 5.39 10.23 -0.21
C GLY A 100 5.00 11.32 -1.21
N PRO A 101 5.97 12.18 -1.60
CA PRO A 101 5.72 13.37 -2.41
C PRO A 101 5.24 13.08 -3.83
N LYS A 102 5.72 12.01 -4.49
CA LYS A 102 5.27 11.66 -5.86
C LYS A 102 3.83 11.19 -5.83
N CYS A 103 3.46 10.34 -4.87
CA CYS A 103 2.06 9.96 -4.69
C CYS A 103 1.17 11.16 -4.37
N ARG A 104 1.61 12.08 -3.52
CA ARG A 104 0.87 13.34 -3.22
C ARG A 104 0.62 14.19 -4.46
N LYS A 105 1.55 14.24 -5.41
CA LYS A 105 1.35 14.93 -6.69
C LYS A 105 0.21 14.31 -7.50
N LEU A 106 0.10 12.98 -7.51
CA LEU A 106 -1.01 12.27 -8.19
C LEU A 106 -2.35 12.47 -7.48
N ILE A 107 -2.35 12.50 -6.14
CA ILE A 107 -3.55 12.81 -5.33
C ILE A 107 -4.07 14.21 -5.66
N LYS A 108 -3.20 15.22 -5.67
CA LYS A 108 -3.57 16.61 -6.04
C LYS A 108 -4.14 16.75 -7.46
N ARG A 109 -3.79 15.82 -8.36
CA ARG A 109 -4.27 15.78 -9.75
C ARG A 109 -5.51 14.90 -9.94
N ASN A 110 -6.08 14.34 -8.86
CA ASN A 110 -7.19 13.38 -8.89
C ASN A 110 -6.89 12.10 -9.71
N ILE A 111 -5.62 11.74 -9.85
CA ILE A 111 -5.19 10.50 -10.53
C ILE A 111 -5.14 9.32 -9.54
N LEU A 112 -4.78 9.62 -8.29
CA LEU A 112 -4.65 8.63 -7.21
C LEU A 112 -5.69 8.90 -6.11
N ASP A 113 -6.63 7.97 -5.91
CA ASP A 113 -7.57 7.99 -4.80
C ASP A 113 -7.01 7.19 -3.60
N VAL A 114 -6.81 7.88 -2.48
CA VAL A 114 -6.37 7.31 -1.19
C VAL A 114 -7.36 7.58 -0.06
N ARG A 115 -8.60 7.96 -0.35
CA ARG A 115 -9.63 8.19 0.68
C ARG A 115 -9.88 6.90 1.48
N MET A 116 -10.40 7.05 2.69
CA MET A 116 -10.74 5.94 3.58
C MET A 116 -9.55 5.03 3.88
N ASN A 117 -8.39 5.63 4.14
CA ASN A 117 -7.18 5.00 4.68
C ASN A 117 -6.89 5.51 6.09
N CYS A 118 -5.67 5.34 6.59
CA CYS A 118 -5.19 5.78 7.89
C CYS A 118 -4.08 6.85 7.78
N ILE A 119 -4.14 7.71 6.74
CA ILE A 119 -3.12 8.72 6.45
C ILE A 119 -3.47 10.03 7.17
N LEU A 120 -2.91 10.25 8.35
CA LEU A 120 -3.36 11.29 9.29
C LEU A 120 -3.40 12.72 8.74
N ASP A 121 -2.54 13.06 7.78
CA ASP A 121 -2.42 14.41 7.24
C ASP A 121 -3.20 14.64 5.94
N LEU A 122 -4.09 13.71 5.55
CA LEU A 122 -4.97 13.84 4.39
C LEU A 122 -6.45 13.87 4.79
N PRO A 123 -7.33 14.51 3.97
CA PRO A 123 -8.76 14.52 4.23
C PRO A 123 -9.41 13.17 3.93
N ASN A 124 -10.66 12.99 4.40
CA ASN A 124 -11.53 11.84 4.11
C ASN A 124 -10.90 10.49 4.46
N GLN A 125 -10.32 10.39 5.66
CA GLN A 125 -9.67 9.16 6.17
C GLN A 125 -10.58 8.44 7.15
N LYS A 126 -10.24 7.19 7.45
CA LYS A 126 -10.89 6.41 8.51
C LYS A 126 -10.72 7.10 9.85
N THR A 127 -11.62 6.78 10.77
CA THR A 127 -11.51 7.27 12.14
C THR A 127 -10.26 6.68 12.82
N PRO A 128 -9.67 7.39 13.80
CA PRO A 128 -8.57 6.86 14.60
C PRO A 128 -8.90 5.50 15.23
N THR A 129 -10.14 5.31 15.69
CA THR A 129 -10.61 4.06 16.30
C THR A 129 -10.61 2.89 15.30
N GLU A 130 -11.11 3.11 14.07
CA GLU A 130 -11.07 2.07 13.03
C GLU A 130 -9.63 1.66 12.68
N CYS A 131 -8.73 2.64 12.54
CA CYS A 131 -7.32 2.38 12.28
C CYS A 131 -6.66 1.62 13.44
N ALA A 132 -6.88 2.07 14.67
CA ALA A 132 -6.35 1.41 15.86
C ALA A 132 -6.83 -0.04 15.97
N ASN A 133 -8.14 -0.29 15.78
CA ASN A 133 -8.72 -1.63 15.82
C ASN A 133 -8.10 -2.58 14.78
N PHE A 134 -7.75 -2.06 13.59
CA PHE A 134 -7.06 -2.84 12.57
C PHE A 134 -5.64 -3.21 13.03
N PHE A 135 -4.85 -2.24 13.48
CA PHE A 135 -3.46 -2.45 13.90
C PHE A 135 -3.29 -3.17 15.25
N MET A 136 -4.36 -3.32 16.04
CA MET A 136 -4.36 -4.18 17.23
C MET A 136 -4.26 -5.67 16.90
N ARG A 137 -4.69 -6.08 15.70
CA ARG A 137 -4.59 -7.46 15.24
C ARG A 137 -3.19 -7.68 14.66
N ARG A 138 -2.67 -8.91 14.69
CA ARG A 138 -1.37 -9.24 14.07
C ARG A 138 -1.57 -9.59 12.60
N GLN A 139 -1.01 -8.80 11.68
CA GLN A 139 -1.02 -9.07 10.25
C GLN A 139 0.36 -9.57 9.81
N THR A 140 0.39 -10.68 9.07
CA THR A 140 1.64 -11.24 8.56
C THR A 140 1.51 -11.64 7.11
N CYS A 141 2.48 -11.21 6.29
CA CYS A 141 2.69 -11.73 4.95
C CYS A 141 3.88 -12.69 4.93
N PRO A 142 3.77 -13.84 4.25
CA PRO A 142 4.92 -14.69 3.97
C PRO A 142 5.98 -13.89 3.19
N ASN A 143 7.25 -14.03 3.56
CA ASN A 143 8.39 -13.39 2.88
C ASN A 143 8.38 -11.85 2.87
N SER A 144 8.19 -11.20 4.02
CA SER A 144 8.21 -9.74 4.17
C SER A 144 9.41 -9.06 3.48
N LYS A 145 10.61 -9.63 3.58
CA LYS A 145 11.83 -9.13 2.91
C LYS A 145 11.69 -8.99 1.39
N SER A 146 10.90 -9.86 0.74
CA SER A 146 10.72 -9.81 -0.71
C SER A 146 9.82 -8.65 -1.16
N MET A 147 8.98 -8.11 -0.27
CA MET A 147 8.08 -6.99 -0.58
C MET A 147 8.82 -5.69 -0.86
N PHE A 148 10.04 -5.55 -0.34
CA PHE A 148 10.89 -4.37 -0.51
C PHE A 148 11.91 -4.52 -1.64
N ARG A 149 11.93 -5.66 -2.34
CA ARG A 149 12.90 -5.91 -3.41
C ARG A 149 12.47 -5.24 -4.72
N ILE A 150 13.30 -4.34 -5.24
CA ILE A 150 13.14 -3.69 -6.55
C ILE A 150 14.15 -4.30 -7.55
N PRO A 151 13.76 -5.17 -8.49
CA PRO A 151 14.71 -5.84 -9.37
C PRO A 151 14.67 -5.39 -10.85
N CYS A 152 13.99 -4.29 -11.19
CA CYS A 152 13.85 -3.81 -12.58
C CYS A 152 14.84 -2.69 -12.97
N GLY A 153 16.04 -2.66 -12.38
CA GLY A 153 17.06 -1.65 -12.72
C GLY A 153 16.77 -0.22 -12.23
N LYS A 154 15.63 0.01 -11.55
CA LYS A 154 15.36 1.25 -10.79
C LYS A 154 16.24 1.24 -9.53
N ASN A 155 17.11 2.25 -9.38
CA ASN A 155 18.21 2.27 -8.40
C ASN A 155 17.71 2.35 -6.93
N PRO A 156 18.11 1.42 -6.03
CA PRO A 156 17.74 1.45 -4.61
C PRO A 156 18.19 2.71 -3.87
N SER A 157 19.31 3.31 -4.27
CA SER A 157 19.88 4.49 -3.58
C SER A 157 19.07 5.77 -3.75
N ARG A 158 18.14 5.84 -4.73
CA ARG A 158 17.14 6.93 -4.82
C ARG A 158 15.94 6.73 -3.89
N VAL A 159 15.82 5.54 -3.28
CA VAL A 159 14.68 5.11 -2.47
C VAL A 159 15.09 4.95 -0.99
N MET A 160 16.34 4.56 -0.71
CA MET A 160 16.92 4.49 0.65
C MET A 160 17.03 5.85 1.37
N ASP A 161 17.03 6.97 0.66
CA ASP A 161 16.99 8.30 1.29
C ASP A 161 15.69 8.55 2.09
N GLN A 162 14.68 7.67 1.97
CA GLN A 162 13.45 7.69 2.76
C GLN A 162 13.50 6.78 4.00
N GLU A 163 14.55 5.97 4.18
CA GLU A 163 14.71 5.00 5.28
C GLU A 163 15.95 5.29 6.16
N HIS A 164 16.66 6.41 5.92
CA HIS A 164 17.83 6.84 6.71
C HIS A 164 17.55 7.96 7.73
N LEU A 165 16.29 8.09 8.15
CA LEU A 165 15.98 8.61 9.48
C LEU A 165 15.59 7.39 10.33
N GLU A 166 16.43 7.09 11.32
CA GLU A 166 16.28 6.04 12.34
C GLU A 166 16.91 4.67 12.05
N VAL A 167 18.24 4.63 11.95
CA VAL A 167 19.01 3.60 12.68
C VAL A 167 20.17 4.28 13.42
N LYS A 168 19.87 4.89 14.55
CA LYS A 168 20.82 5.00 15.66
C LYS A 168 20.20 4.25 16.82
N GLU A 169 20.95 3.30 17.38
CA GLU A 169 20.61 2.64 18.64
C GLU A 169 20.39 3.71 19.72
N THR A 170 19.13 4.01 19.99
CA THR A 170 18.69 4.63 21.23
C THR A 170 17.40 3.94 21.63
N GLN A 171 17.32 3.62 22.93
CA GLN A 171 16.26 2.88 23.61
C GLN A 171 14.87 3.11 23.00
N ALA A 172 14.15 2.00 22.77
CA ALA A 172 12.81 1.98 22.22
C ALA A 172 11.90 2.97 22.96
N SER A 173 11.66 4.14 22.36
CA SER A 173 10.55 5.00 22.75
C SER A 173 9.28 4.44 22.12
N SER A 174 8.28 4.22 22.97
CA SER A 174 6.97 3.70 22.57
C SER A 174 6.40 4.49 21.40
N PRO A 175 5.74 3.84 20.42
CA PRO A 175 5.03 4.56 19.37
C PRO A 175 4.01 5.49 20.03
N VAL A 176 3.90 6.72 19.51
CA VAL A 176 2.88 7.69 19.96
C VAL A 176 1.52 7.03 19.78
N SER A 177 1.02 6.47 20.87
CA SER A 177 -0.23 5.74 20.95
C SER A 177 -1.37 6.69 20.64
N TYR A 178 -2.36 6.21 19.86
CA TYR A 178 -3.66 6.87 19.67
C TYR A 178 -4.36 7.23 21.01
N GLY A 179 -3.88 6.72 22.15
CA GLY A 179 -4.29 7.15 23.49
C GLY A 179 -3.90 8.59 23.88
N ALA A 180 -3.05 9.29 23.13
CA ALA A 180 -2.63 10.65 23.45
C ALA A 180 -3.66 11.75 23.07
N LEU A 181 -4.76 11.40 22.40
CA LEU A 181 -5.80 12.37 21.98
C LEU A 181 -7.03 12.40 22.90
N ASN A 182 -7.05 11.61 23.98
CA ASN A 182 -8.14 11.60 24.95
C ASN A 182 -7.65 12.08 26.33
N GLN A 183 -7.36 13.37 26.48
CA GLN A 183 -7.44 14.08 27.77
C GLN A 183 -7.30 15.59 27.57
N ALA A 184 -8.38 16.23 27.13
CA ALA A 184 -8.60 17.66 27.36
C ALA A 184 -10.11 17.97 27.30
N GLY A 185 -10.84 17.35 28.23
CA GLY A 185 -12.15 17.80 28.64
C GLY A 185 -12.32 17.44 30.10
N ILE A 186 -12.66 18.44 30.92
CA ILE A 186 -13.32 18.41 32.24
C ILE A 186 -12.56 19.17 33.38
N TRP A 187 -13.13 20.37 33.64
CA TRP A 187 -13.17 21.25 34.83
C TRP A 187 -11.92 21.96 35.39
N ASN A 188 -11.98 23.30 35.43
CA ASN A 188 -11.99 24.02 36.70
C ASN A 188 -12.70 25.39 36.60
N ARG A 189 -13.24 25.77 37.75
CA ARG A 189 -14.16 26.88 38.12
C ARG A 189 -13.93 28.23 37.45
#